data_AF-A0A9D4MIG5-F1
#
_entry.id   AF-A0A9D4MIG5-F1
#
_cell.length_a   1.000
_cell.length_b   1.000
_cell.length_c   1.000
_cell.angle_alpha   90.00
_cell.angle_beta   90.00
_cell.angle_gamma   90.00
#
_symmetry.space_group_name_H-M   'P 1'
#
loop_
_entity.id
_entity.type
_entity.pdbx_description
1 polymer ?
#
loop_
_entity_poly.entity_id
_entity_poly.type
_entity_poly.pdbx_seq_one_letter_code
_entity_poly.pdbx_strand_id
1 'polypeptide(L)'
;MRLGSFASNNIQTEFCIKSQPQVSQYDGDWPRGAYCLLKMGNCPTGFQVGSIYWDDEGVFNKNKASGTLPDGEFGSNTRIYYCCRNDGRTSSQIILPNDRPFVLLRYGLTCQNVHSMLLKELYVYWDDDDLSNSDSASGMHPYDDGGSDNHRLHFCYYQKNSPGTSIVG
;
A
#
# COMPACT_ATOMS: atom_id res chain seq x y z
N MET A 1 2.84 0.57 8.31
CA MET A 1 3.27 1.84 7.70
C MET A 1 3.14 2.93 8.73
N ARG A 2 4.19 3.72 8.98
CA ARG A 2 4.11 5.02 9.64
C ARG A 2 4.30 6.06 8.54
N LEU A 3 3.37 7.01 8.45
CA LEU A 3 3.57 8.21 7.64
C LEU A 3 4.51 9.11 8.46
N GLY A 4 5.68 9.42 7.89
CA GLY A 4 6.67 10.32 8.47
C GLY A 4 6.23 11.79 8.36
N SER A 5 7.14 12.70 8.71
CA SER A 5 6.89 14.15 8.66
C SER A 5 6.52 14.61 7.25
N PHE A 6 5.37 15.27 7.11
CA PHE A 6 5.04 16.10 5.95
C PHE A 6 5.76 17.45 6.12
N ALA A 7 6.91 17.61 5.47
CA ALA A 7 7.55 18.92 5.35
C ALA A 7 7.35 19.41 3.93
N SER A 8 6.46 20.40 3.76
CA SER A 8 6.05 21.19 2.59
C SER A 8 6.06 20.55 1.19
N ASN A 9 7.13 19.87 0.77
CA ASN A 9 7.30 19.26 -0.56
C ASN A 9 7.91 17.84 -0.51
N ASN A 10 7.94 17.16 0.64
CA ASN A 10 8.53 15.82 0.76
C ASN A 10 7.61 14.85 1.52
N ILE A 11 7.47 13.64 0.96
CA ILE A 11 6.78 12.52 1.60
C ILE A 11 7.82 11.52 2.10
N GLN A 12 7.84 11.29 3.42
CA GLN A 12 8.59 10.18 4.01
C GLN A 12 7.62 9.08 4.43
N THR A 13 7.80 7.90 3.86
CA THR A 13 7.04 6.71 4.25
C THR A 13 7.94 5.68 4.91
N GLU A 14 7.59 5.25 6.11
CA GLU A 14 8.27 4.17 6.82
C GLU A 14 7.39 2.93 6.87
N PHE A 15 7.96 1.78 6.56
CA PHE A 15 7.20 0.54 6.47
C PHE A 15 7.77 -0.53 7.40
N CYS A 16 6.87 -1.37 7.91
CA CYS A 16 7.19 -2.69 8.39
C CYS A 16 6.35 -3.63 7.54
N ILE A 17 7.02 -4.54 6.83
CA ILE A 17 6.43 -5.40 5.81
C ILE A 17 6.81 -6.84 6.18
N LYS A 18 5.90 -7.78 5.93
CA LYS A 18 6.22 -9.20 6.06
C LYS A 18 7.25 -9.55 4.97
N SER A 19 8.50 -9.84 5.36
CA SER A 19 9.60 -10.04 4.40
C SER A 19 9.67 -11.44 3.79
N GLN A 20 8.94 -12.39 4.36
CA GLN A 20 8.85 -13.76 3.86
C GLN A 20 7.37 -14.16 3.74
N PRO A 21 6.94 -14.69 2.59
CA PRO A 21 5.53 -15.06 2.38
C PRO A 21 5.08 -16.15 3.36
N GLN A 22 5.98 -17.07 3.71
CA GLN A 22 5.78 -18.18 4.64
C GLN A 22 6.98 -18.24 5.59
N VAL A 23 6.75 -18.01 6.89
CA VAL A 23 7.80 -18.07 7.94
C VAL A 23 7.73 -19.40 8.69
N SER A 24 6.56 -20.02 8.75
CA SER A 24 6.33 -21.29 9.43
C SER A 24 5.18 -22.08 8.79
N GLN A 25 5.07 -23.37 9.09
CA GLN A 25 3.93 -24.21 8.69
C GLN A 25 2.58 -23.77 9.29
N TYR A 26 2.60 -22.87 10.28
CA TYR A 26 1.40 -22.30 10.91
C TYR A 26 0.96 -21.00 10.23
N ASP A 27 1.72 -20.50 9.25
CA ASP A 27 1.34 -19.33 8.48
C ASP A 27 0.20 -19.71 7.54
N GLY A 28 -1.03 -19.34 7.91
CA GLY A 28 -2.17 -19.49 7.03
C GLY A 28 -1.99 -18.72 5.71
N ASP A 29 -2.62 -19.22 4.66
CA ASP A 29 -2.72 -18.46 3.41
C ASP A 29 -3.43 -17.13 3.65
N TRP A 30 -2.98 -16.12 2.92
CA TRP A 30 -3.70 -14.85 2.89
C TRP A 30 -5.14 -15.10 2.41
N PRO A 31 -6.14 -14.53 3.08
CA PRO A 31 -7.54 -14.75 2.75
C PRO A 31 -7.92 -14.08 1.43
N ARG A 32 -8.85 -14.70 0.70
CA ARG A 32 -9.46 -14.13 -0.53
C ARG A 32 -10.10 -12.78 -0.23
N GLY A 33 -9.94 -11.84 -1.15
CA GLY A 33 -10.40 -10.46 -0.97
C GLY A 33 -9.97 -9.55 -2.10
N ALA A 34 -10.06 -8.24 -1.87
CA ALA A 34 -9.60 -7.22 -2.81
C ALA A 34 -8.69 -6.20 -2.12
N TYR A 35 -7.38 -6.45 -2.16
CA TYR A 35 -6.36 -5.64 -1.51
C TYR A 35 -4.96 -5.93 -2.05
N CYS A 36 -4.04 -5.00 -1.76
CA CYS A 36 -2.66 -5.04 -2.21
C CYS A 36 -1.67 -4.98 -1.03
N LEU A 37 -0.49 -5.52 -1.28
CA LEU A 37 0.67 -5.51 -0.42
C LEU A 37 1.85 -4.93 -1.21
N LEU A 38 2.77 -4.26 -0.51
CA LEU A 38 4.09 -4.00 -1.08
C LEU A 38 4.79 -5.33 -1.33
N LYS A 39 5.36 -5.51 -2.53
CA LYS A 39 6.05 -6.74 -2.89
C LYS A 39 7.36 -6.87 -2.13
N MET A 40 7.66 -8.07 -1.66
CA MET A 40 8.96 -8.41 -1.07
C MET A 40 9.28 -9.85 -1.47
N GLY A 41 10.18 -10.04 -2.45
CA GLY A 41 10.39 -11.35 -3.05
C GLY A 41 9.12 -11.88 -3.73
N ASN A 42 8.84 -13.18 -3.63
CA ASN A 42 7.68 -13.77 -4.33
C ASN A 42 6.34 -13.31 -3.73
N CYS A 43 5.36 -13.03 -4.59
CA CYS A 43 4.00 -12.74 -4.14
C CYS A 43 3.38 -13.97 -3.45
N PRO A 44 2.59 -13.77 -2.37
CA PRO A 44 1.88 -14.88 -1.74
C PRO A 44 0.90 -15.55 -2.70
N THR A 45 0.55 -16.80 -2.42
CA THR A 45 -0.44 -17.56 -3.21
C THR A 45 -1.73 -16.77 -3.40
N GLY A 46 -2.19 -16.68 -4.65
CA GLY A 46 -3.41 -15.96 -5.03
C GLY A 46 -3.20 -14.46 -5.32
N PHE A 47 -2.01 -13.91 -5.09
CA PHE A 47 -1.67 -12.55 -5.52
C PHE A 47 -0.97 -12.56 -6.88
N GLN A 48 -1.21 -11.52 -7.66
CA GLN A 48 -0.52 -11.24 -8.91
C GLN A 48 0.35 -10.00 -8.76
N VAL A 49 1.40 -9.94 -9.57
CA VAL A 49 2.35 -8.82 -9.56
C VAL A 49 1.78 -7.64 -10.35
N GLY A 50 2.09 -6.43 -9.88
CA GLY A 50 1.99 -5.21 -10.65
C GLY A 50 3.00 -4.17 -10.17
N SER A 51 3.00 -3.01 -10.79
CA SER A 51 3.86 -1.89 -10.42
C SER A 51 3.20 -0.56 -10.70
N ILE A 52 3.58 0.46 -9.93
CA ILE A 52 3.36 1.87 -10.26
C ILE A 52 4.75 2.50 -10.41
N TYR A 53 4.87 3.39 -11.39
CA TYR A 53 6.09 4.07 -11.77
C TYR A 53 5.85 5.56 -11.75
N TRP A 54 6.66 6.24 -10.94
CA TRP A 54 6.80 7.69 -10.80
C TRP A 54 8.01 8.14 -11.62
N ASP A 55 7.81 9.02 -12.59
CA ASP A 55 8.88 9.62 -13.39
C ASP A 55 9.50 10.84 -12.69
N ASP A 56 10.00 10.63 -11.46
CA ASP A 56 10.46 11.71 -10.58
C ASP A 56 11.46 12.68 -11.26
N GLU A 57 11.26 13.99 -11.08
CA GLU A 57 12.03 15.06 -11.72
C GLU A 57 13.54 14.80 -11.91
N GLY A 58 14.00 14.87 -13.17
CA GLY A 58 15.39 14.66 -13.57
C GLY A 58 16.38 15.75 -13.14
N VAL A 59 15.90 16.89 -12.59
CA VAL A 59 16.75 18.01 -12.14
C VAL A 59 16.53 18.25 -10.64
N PHE A 60 17.61 18.15 -9.86
CA PHE A 60 17.57 18.26 -8.38
C PHE A 60 16.82 17.16 -7.63
N ASN A 61 16.77 15.95 -8.18
CA ASN A 61 16.23 14.79 -7.49
C ASN A 61 16.87 14.62 -6.08
N LYS A 62 16.03 14.60 -5.05
CA LYS A 62 16.39 14.39 -3.64
C LYS A 62 15.82 13.08 -3.07
N ASN A 63 15.47 12.14 -3.93
CA ASN A 63 15.04 10.79 -3.57
C ASN A 63 16.08 10.17 -2.66
N LYS A 64 15.59 9.65 -1.53
CA LYS A 64 16.41 8.94 -0.56
C LYS A 64 15.66 7.68 -0.18
N ALA A 65 16.32 6.55 -0.41
CA ALA A 65 15.86 5.25 0.02
C ALA A 65 16.94 4.64 0.93
N SER A 66 16.53 4.06 2.05
CA SER A 66 17.47 3.42 2.98
C SER A 66 16.79 2.29 3.76
N GLY A 67 17.59 1.40 4.34
CA GLY A 67 17.11 0.22 5.06
C GLY A 67 16.62 -0.90 4.14
N THR A 68 15.77 -1.78 4.67
CA THR A 68 15.14 -2.85 3.90
C THR A 68 13.88 -2.30 3.22
N LEU A 69 13.93 -2.21 1.89
CA LEU A 69 12.88 -1.67 1.06
C LEU A 69 12.04 -2.80 0.45
N PRO A 70 10.77 -2.55 0.10
CA PRO A 70 10.04 -3.44 -0.80
C PRO A 70 10.74 -3.51 -2.16
N ASP A 71 10.40 -4.54 -2.93
CA ASP A 71 10.89 -4.69 -4.29
C ASP A 71 10.50 -3.45 -5.12
N GLY A 72 11.50 -2.83 -5.73
CA GLY A 72 11.35 -1.56 -6.45
C GLY A 72 12.65 -1.08 -7.07
N GLU A 73 12.53 -0.02 -7.85
CA GLU A 73 13.63 0.78 -8.38
C GLU A 73 13.52 2.15 -7.72
N PHE A 74 14.56 2.59 -7.01
CA PHE A 74 14.56 3.84 -6.23
C PHE A 74 15.72 4.75 -6.65
N GLY A 75 15.92 4.85 -7.96
CA GLY A 75 17.01 5.59 -8.58
C GLY A 75 16.59 7.03 -8.85
N SER A 76 16.86 7.49 -10.08
CA SER A 76 16.37 8.77 -10.58
C SER A 76 14.85 8.81 -10.74
N ASN A 77 14.24 7.66 -11.01
CA ASN A 77 12.78 7.50 -11.06
C ASN A 77 12.41 6.40 -10.05
N THR A 78 11.16 6.38 -9.62
CA THR A 78 10.69 5.42 -8.63
C THR A 78 9.74 4.42 -9.27
N ARG A 79 10.06 3.13 -9.18
CA ARG A 79 9.11 2.04 -9.49
C ARG A 79 8.88 1.23 -8.23
N ILE A 80 7.63 1.08 -7.81
CA ILE A 80 7.27 0.22 -6.67
C ILE A 80 6.50 -0.96 -7.20
N TYR A 81 6.91 -2.17 -6.81
CA TYR A 81 6.19 -3.39 -7.14
C TYR A 81 5.21 -3.78 -6.03
N TYR A 82 4.08 -4.34 -6.45
CA TYR A 82 2.99 -4.75 -5.59
C TYR A 82 2.61 -6.20 -5.82
N CYS A 83 2.06 -6.80 -4.77
CA CYS A 83 1.31 -8.05 -4.85
C CYS A 83 -0.14 -7.71 -4.55
N CYS A 84 -1.02 -7.90 -5.52
CA CYS A 84 -2.45 -7.60 -5.38
C CYS A 84 -3.31 -8.82 -5.66
N ARG A 85 -4.46 -8.90 -4.99
CA ARG A 85 -5.50 -9.88 -5.29
C ARG A 85 -6.85 -9.19 -5.37
N ASN A 86 -7.76 -9.76 -6.15
CA ASN A 86 -9.12 -9.28 -6.34
C ASN A 86 -10.08 -10.44 -6.57
N ASP A 87 -9.91 -11.49 -5.77
CA ASP A 87 -10.62 -12.76 -5.90
C ASP A 87 -11.66 -12.96 -4.79
N GLY A 88 -12.07 -11.88 -4.13
CA GLY A 88 -13.11 -11.85 -3.09
C GLY A 88 -13.80 -10.49 -3.01
N ARG A 89 -14.90 -10.41 -2.26
CA ARG A 89 -15.66 -9.17 -2.07
C ARG A 89 -15.10 -8.39 -0.89
N THR A 90 -14.91 -7.09 -1.05
CA THR A 90 -14.47 -6.19 0.04
C THR A 90 -15.42 -6.21 1.23
N SER A 91 -16.71 -6.44 1.02
CA SER A 91 -17.72 -6.52 2.08
C SER A 91 -17.58 -7.77 2.96
N SER A 92 -17.02 -8.86 2.43
CA SER A 92 -16.83 -10.12 3.15
C SER A 92 -15.64 -9.99 4.10
N GLN A 93 -15.87 -10.08 5.41
CA GLN A 93 -14.81 -9.93 6.40
C GLN A 93 -13.73 -11.01 6.25
N ILE A 94 -12.47 -10.57 6.19
CA ILE A 94 -11.30 -11.45 6.25
C ILE A 94 -10.72 -11.48 7.67
N ILE A 95 -10.07 -12.59 8.01
CA ILE A 95 -9.35 -12.75 9.28
C ILE A 95 -7.87 -12.55 9.01
N LEU A 96 -7.29 -11.55 9.69
CA LEU A 96 -5.86 -11.27 9.70
C LEU A 96 -5.43 -11.09 11.17
N PRO A 97 -4.12 -11.21 11.49
CA PRO A 97 -3.62 -10.90 12.83
C PRO A 97 -4.05 -9.49 13.25
N ASN A 98 -4.76 -9.39 14.38
CA ASN A 98 -5.40 -8.16 14.84
C ASN A 98 -4.84 -7.64 16.18
N ASP A 99 -3.72 -8.20 16.64
CA ASP A 99 -3.03 -7.78 17.87
C ASP A 99 -2.38 -6.40 17.75
N ARG A 100 -2.06 -5.97 16.51
CA ARG A 100 -1.44 -4.67 16.22
C ARG A 100 -2.12 -4.02 15.01
N PRO A 101 -2.16 -2.68 14.95
CA PRO A 101 -2.64 -1.98 13.76
C PRO A 101 -1.79 -2.31 12.54
N PHE A 102 -2.43 -2.34 11.37
CA PHE A 102 -1.76 -2.57 10.09
C PHE A 102 -2.43 -1.81 8.96
N VAL A 103 -1.78 -1.80 7.80
CA VAL A 103 -2.28 -1.14 6.59
C VAL A 103 -2.34 -2.16 5.46
N LEU A 104 -3.44 -2.14 4.69
CA LEU A 104 -3.50 -2.74 3.37
C LEU A 104 -3.60 -1.62 2.33
N LEU A 105 -2.98 -1.81 1.17
CA LEU A 105 -3.18 -0.88 0.06
C LEU A 105 -4.51 -1.22 -0.61
N ARG A 106 -5.34 -0.21 -0.86
CA ARG A 106 -6.69 -0.40 -1.42
C ARG A 106 -6.55 -0.82 -2.89
N TYR A 107 -7.24 -1.87 -3.32
CA TYR A 107 -7.17 -2.33 -4.72
C TYR A 107 -8.25 -1.68 -5.62
N GLY A 108 -9.47 -1.52 -5.10
CA GLY A 108 -10.61 -0.99 -5.85
C GLY A 108 -11.22 0.26 -5.22
N LEU A 109 -12.55 0.40 -5.34
CA LEU A 109 -13.28 1.58 -4.83
C LEU A 109 -13.55 1.58 -3.31
N THR A 110 -13.36 0.44 -2.63
CA THR A 110 -13.62 0.32 -1.20
C THR A 110 -12.52 -0.50 -0.52
N CYS A 111 -12.32 -0.26 0.76
CA CYS A 111 -11.41 -1.04 1.57
C CYS A 111 -11.98 -2.43 1.91
N GLN A 112 -11.09 -3.42 2.01
CA GLN A 112 -11.42 -4.78 2.44
C GLN A 112 -11.88 -4.78 3.91
N ASN A 113 -13.02 -5.37 4.24
CA ASN A 113 -13.44 -5.51 5.63
C ASN A 113 -12.56 -6.54 6.35
N VAL A 114 -12.06 -6.18 7.54
CA VAL A 114 -11.28 -7.07 8.41
C VAL A 114 -12.05 -7.31 9.70
N HIS A 115 -12.16 -8.58 10.09
CA HIS A 115 -12.87 -8.97 11.30
C HIS A 115 -12.25 -8.34 12.56
N SER A 116 -13.11 -7.83 13.45
CA SER A 116 -12.73 -7.19 14.73
C SER A 116 -11.78 -5.98 14.65
N MET A 117 -11.72 -5.30 13.51
CA MET A 117 -10.91 -4.09 13.32
C MET A 117 -11.77 -2.90 12.87
N LEU A 118 -11.45 -1.71 13.36
CA LEU A 118 -11.97 -0.45 12.86
C LEU A 118 -11.15 -0.03 11.63
N LEU A 119 -11.86 0.38 10.57
CA LEU A 119 -11.27 0.86 9.32
C LEU A 119 -11.19 2.39 9.32
N LYS A 120 -10.03 2.93 8.92
CA LYS A 120 -9.85 4.32 8.52
C LYS A 120 -9.22 4.36 7.13
N GLU A 121 -9.89 5.02 6.19
CA GLU A 121 -9.32 5.28 4.87
C GLU A 121 -8.34 6.44 4.94
N LEU A 122 -7.20 6.28 4.28
CA LEU A 122 -6.14 7.27 4.14
C LEU A 122 -5.75 7.36 2.67
N TYR A 123 -5.17 8.47 2.25
CA TYR A 123 -4.54 8.60 0.96
C TYR A 123 -3.21 9.34 1.09
N VAL A 124 -2.34 9.10 0.12
CA VAL A 124 -1.14 9.91 -0.10
C VAL A 124 -1.22 10.39 -1.54
N TYR A 125 -0.99 11.69 -1.73
CA TYR A 125 -0.96 12.35 -3.03
C TYR A 125 0.48 12.73 -3.33
N TRP A 126 0.98 12.28 -4.48
CA TRP A 126 2.25 12.67 -5.04
C TRP A 126 1.98 13.62 -6.20
N ASP A 127 2.57 14.80 -6.11
CA ASP A 127 2.57 15.82 -7.16
C ASP A 127 3.87 15.63 -7.96
N ASP A 128 3.79 15.22 -9.22
CA ASP A 128 4.95 15.04 -10.11
C ASP A 128 4.89 16.09 -11.24
N ASP A 129 5.99 16.80 -11.49
CA ASP A 129 6.03 18.17 -12.05
C ASP A 129 5.97 18.23 -13.60
N ASP A 130 4.85 18.77 -14.11
CA ASP A 130 4.53 19.65 -15.25
C ASP A 130 5.30 19.75 -16.60
N LEU A 131 6.32 18.95 -16.96
CA LEU A 131 6.98 19.15 -18.28
C LEU A 131 7.08 17.94 -19.23
N SER A 132 7.15 16.71 -18.73
CA SER A 132 7.06 15.50 -19.57
C SER A 132 6.92 14.23 -18.71
N ASN A 133 5.79 14.06 -18.05
CA ASN A 133 5.61 12.91 -17.16
C ASN A 133 5.32 11.62 -17.96
N SER A 134 6.08 10.55 -17.69
CA SER A 134 5.85 9.19 -18.21
C SER A 134 5.39 8.21 -17.12
N ASP A 135 4.65 8.71 -16.12
CA ASP A 135 3.99 7.92 -15.09
C ASP A 135 3.22 6.76 -15.72
N SER A 136 3.37 5.59 -15.12
CA SER A 136 2.73 4.40 -15.65
C SER A 136 2.44 3.36 -14.58
N ALA A 137 1.39 2.59 -14.83
CA ALA A 137 1.06 1.44 -14.02
C ALA A 137 0.99 0.18 -14.89
N SER A 138 1.31 -0.97 -14.31
CA SER A 138 1.30 -2.26 -15.00
C SER A 138 0.86 -3.37 -14.06
N GLY A 139 0.21 -4.40 -14.60
CA GLY A 139 -0.28 -5.55 -13.83
C GLY A 139 -1.32 -5.18 -12.77
N MET A 140 -1.39 -5.96 -11.69
CA MET A 140 -2.31 -5.66 -10.58
C MET A 140 -1.62 -4.74 -9.56
N HIS A 141 -2.10 -3.50 -9.44
CA HIS A 141 -1.56 -2.49 -8.53
C HIS A 141 -2.67 -1.89 -7.64
N PRO A 142 -2.33 -1.15 -6.57
CA PRO A 142 -3.30 -0.41 -5.76
C PRO A 142 -4.13 0.57 -6.58
N TYR A 143 -5.33 0.88 -6.07
CA TYR A 143 -6.19 1.91 -6.61
C TYR A 143 -5.46 3.25 -6.60
N ASP A 144 -5.40 3.83 -7.78
CA ASP A 144 -4.74 5.08 -8.08
C ASP A 144 -5.69 5.94 -8.90
N ASP A 145 -5.99 7.13 -8.40
CA ASP A 145 -6.84 8.11 -9.04
C ASP A 145 -6.19 9.49 -9.13
N GLY A 146 -4.85 9.52 -9.15
CA GLY A 146 -4.06 10.74 -9.33
C GLY A 146 -4.11 11.31 -10.75
N GLY A 147 -4.31 10.47 -11.77
CA GLY A 147 -4.37 10.89 -13.17
C GLY A 147 -3.20 10.34 -13.99
N SER A 148 -2.90 10.95 -15.14
CA SER A 148 -1.74 10.60 -15.98
C SER A 148 -0.44 11.24 -15.53
N ASP A 149 -0.54 12.30 -14.74
CA ASP A 149 0.58 13.18 -14.41
C ASP A 149 0.90 13.16 -12.91
N ASN A 150 0.10 12.44 -12.13
CA ASN A 150 0.18 12.40 -10.67
C ASN A 150 -0.30 11.05 -10.15
N HIS A 151 0.10 10.73 -8.92
CA HIS A 151 -0.34 9.51 -8.24
C HIS A 151 -1.08 9.83 -6.95
N ARG A 152 -2.26 9.21 -6.76
CA ARG A 152 -2.99 9.27 -5.48
C ARG A 152 -3.38 7.87 -5.04
N LEU A 153 -2.53 7.30 -4.17
CA LEU A 153 -2.75 5.96 -3.66
C LEU A 153 -3.56 5.97 -2.37
N HIS A 154 -4.46 4.99 -2.27
CA HIS A 154 -5.37 4.85 -1.14
C HIS A 154 -4.96 3.67 -0.24
N PHE A 155 -5.09 3.89 1.06
CA PHE A 155 -4.65 2.97 2.10
C PHE A 155 -5.79 2.71 3.08
N CYS A 156 -5.90 1.46 3.51
CA CYS A 156 -6.86 1.01 4.50
C CYS A 156 -6.12 0.77 5.80
N TYR A 157 -6.24 1.67 6.76
CA TYR A 157 -5.64 1.53 8.09
C TYR A 157 -6.62 0.81 9.02
N TYR A 158 -6.17 -0.29 9.60
CA TYR A 158 -6.94 -1.12 10.52
C TYR A 158 -6.34 -1.03 11.91
N GLN A 159 -7.18 -0.76 12.90
CA GLN A 159 -6.81 -0.80 14.30
C GLN A 159 -7.84 -1.56 15.13
N LYS A 160 -7.42 -2.14 16.25
CA LYS A 160 -8.28 -2.95 17.09
C LYS A 160 -9.50 -2.15 17.55
N ASN A 161 -10.67 -2.77 17.46
CA ASN A 161 -11.88 -2.22 18.06
C ASN A 161 -11.76 -2.36 19.60
N SER A 162 -11.29 -1.33 20.28
CA SER A 162 -11.27 -1.29 21.74
C SER A 162 -12.71 -1.14 22.26
N PRO A 163 -13.25 -2.10 23.02
CA PRO A 163 -14.55 -1.91 23.66
C PRO A 163 -14.38 -0.83 24.74
N GLY A 164 -14.76 0.40 24.41
CA GLY A 164 -14.62 1.56 25.31
C GLY A 164 -14.74 2.93 24.64
N THR A 165 -14.61 3.03 23.31
CA THR A 165 -14.83 4.31 22.61
C THR A 165 -16.22 4.36 22.00
N SER A 166 -17.23 4.46 22.87
CA SER A 166 -18.51 5.03 22.47
C SER A 166 -18.26 6.48 22.09
N ILE A 167 -18.37 6.81 20.80
CA ILE A 167 -18.58 8.18 20.36
C ILE A 167 -19.95 8.60 20.91
N VAL A 168 -19.94 9.31 22.03
CA VAL A 168 -21.08 10.12 22.44
C VAL A 168 -21.19 11.23 21.39
N GLY A 169 -22.36 11.31 20.74
CA GLY A 169 -22.67 12.31 19.72
C GLY A 169 -22.83 13.72 20.29
#